data_AF-A0A829Z9U8-F1
#
_entry.id   AF-A0A829Z9U8-F1
#
_cell.length_a   1.000
_cell.length_b   1.000
_cell.length_c   1.000
_cell.angle_alpha   90.00
_cell.angle_beta   90.00
_cell.angle_gamma   90.00
#
_symmetry.space_group_name_H-M   'P 1'
#
loop_
_entity.id
_entity.type
_entity.pdbx_description
1 polymer ?
#
loop_
_entity_poly.entity_id
_entity_poly.type
_entity_poly.pdbx_seq_one_letter_code
_entity_poly.pdbx_strand_id
1 'polypeptide(L)'
;MHYNFYFDEVFHDKKITISSDGIINTFTEDKNDSYIGVFFGIKNNQRVPVLKNMCKLEQKYIQILDLKEEFKSTTFHRKNFNFGLRSFKKNTFNFYDEFFDILQDIKPIIHVNVLSKIEWLVRNIFDMRTIQQMKYVVSGSFYYSLTKFLIYYHTPQLIKSLYKSIEKKDPVIFQNELLNHFERVIDAIINIERKQRELPMLKDLYSIISSFTFDNEIYEKYDFIYFQNFDGLIKLLNELNISEKKVNIIIDNEEMTFQAASLYPFHTIKQVDSKNVIQIRISDHLCGFIGRMMYALLNDNSIKEDTISNIELIKKNNLIDKRLLSCEWFDIQLKHFQLYKKIYEVLIVQQEHYWATMTWSYSDQIVMFYSLLRYFSSFKSYSEFKKYSSQEHTEFYNSSCCNELEKHYSSFNKKYWHVS
;
A
#
# COMPACT_ATOMS: atom_id res chain seq x y z
N MET A 1 1.27 10.34 31.18
CA MET A 1 0.15 10.00 30.28
C MET A 1 0.53 8.75 29.50
N HIS A 2 -0.30 7.70 29.55
CA HIS A 2 -0.09 6.46 28.79
C HIS A 2 -1.02 6.41 27.57
N TYR A 3 -0.60 5.68 26.54
CA TYR A 3 -1.33 5.48 25.30
C TYR A 3 -1.53 3.98 25.05
N ASN A 4 -2.67 3.61 24.46
CA ASN A 4 -2.88 2.26 23.93
C ASN A 4 -2.94 2.36 22.41
N PHE A 5 -2.12 1.55 21.74
CA PHE A 5 -2.17 1.34 20.31
C PHE A 5 -2.66 -0.08 20.03
N TYR A 6 -3.67 -0.16 19.19
CA TYR A 6 -4.28 -1.41 18.74
C TYR A 6 -3.85 -1.64 17.28
N PHE A 7 -3.45 -2.86 16.95
CA PHE A 7 -2.90 -3.18 15.64
C PHE A 7 -3.71 -4.25 14.94
N ASP A 8 -3.99 -4.02 13.66
CA ASP A 8 -4.48 -5.05 12.74
C ASP A 8 -3.95 -4.80 11.32
N GLU A 9 -4.02 -5.81 10.47
CA GLU A 9 -3.37 -5.88 9.17
C GLU A 9 -4.22 -6.58 8.10
N VAL A 10 -4.00 -6.22 6.85
CA VAL A 10 -4.66 -6.86 5.69
C VAL A 10 -3.68 -7.14 4.57
N PHE A 11 -4.03 -8.10 3.71
CA PHE A 11 -3.20 -8.60 2.61
C PHE A 11 -1.83 -9.14 3.04
N HIS A 12 -1.77 -9.68 4.26
CA HIS A 12 -0.60 -10.34 4.80
C HIS A 12 -0.41 -11.73 4.17
N ASP A 13 0.67 -11.87 3.40
CA ASP A 13 1.22 -13.17 3.02
C ASP A 13 2.43 -13.44 3.92
N LYS A 14 2.33 -14.42 4.83
CA LYS A 14 3.39 -14.76 5.80
C LYS A 14 4.73 -15.08 5.15
N LYS A 15 4.68 -15.55 3.90
CA LYS A 15 5.84 -15.81 3.05
C LYS A 15 5.56 -15.39 1.62
N ILE A 16 6.58 -14.89 0.96
CA ILE A 16 6.61 -14.72 -0.50
C ILE A 16 7.20 -16.00 -1.07
N THR A 17 6.51 -16.61 -2.03
CA THR A 17 6.89 -17.91 -2.59
C THR A 17 7.04 -17.81 -4.10
N ILE A 18 8.13 -18.37 -4.63
CA ILE A 18 8.41 -18.47 -6.06
C ILE A 18 8.21 -19.92 -6.47
N SER A 19 7.32 -20.19 -7.42
CA SER A 19 7.02 -21.53 -7.90
C SER A 19 7.61 -21.83 -9.28
N SER A 20 7.89 -23.11 -9.53
CA SER A 20 8.49 -23.60 -10.77
C SER A 20 7.63 -23.40 -12.02
N ASP A 21 6.32 -23.21 -11.84
CA ASP A 21 5.36 -22.90 -12.90
C ASP A 21 5.39 -21.44 -13.37
N GLY A 22 6.21 -20.59 -12.74
CA GLY A 22 6.40 -19.20 -13.12
C GLY A 22 5.45 -18.23 -12.43
N ILE A 23 5.06 -18.54 -11.20
CA ILE A 23 4.14 -17.70 -10.40
C ILE A 23 4.86 -17.23 -9.12
N ILE A 24 4.61 -15.98 -8.75
CA ILE A 24 4.85 -15.48 -7.39
C ILE A 24 3.48 -15.34 -6.74
N ASN A 25 3.30 -15.86 -5.53
CA ASN A 25 1.99 -15.88 -4.86
C ASN A 25 1.34 -14.48 -4.77
N THR A 26 2.14 -13.42 -4.65
CA THR A 26 1.66 -12.03 -4.56
C THR A 26 1.08 -11.46 -5.87
N PHE A 27 1.34 -12.10 -7.02
CA PHE A 27 0.81 -11.69 -8.34
C PHE A 27 -0.54 -12.36 -8.71
N THR A 28 -1.10 -13.22 -7.86
CA THR A 28 -2.34 -13.95 -8.16
C THR A 28 -3.61 -13.10 -8.01
N GLU A 29 -4.68 -13.45 -8.74
CA GLU A 29 -5.89 -12.61 -9.01
C GLU A 29 -6.74 -12.17 -7.79
N ASP A 30 -6.34 -12.48 -6.56
CA ASP A 30 -7.04 -12.05 -5.34
C ASP A 30 -6.10 -11.49 -4.26
N LYS A 31 -4.83 -11.29 -4.63
CA LYS A 31 -3.76 -10.80 -3.77
C LYS A 31 -3.46 -9.35 -4.09
N ASN A 32 -3.03 -8.62 -3.06
CA ASN A 32 -2.47 -7.28 -3.22
C ASN A 32 -0.97 -7.38 -2.99
N ASP A 33 -0.16 -6.73 -3.82
CA ASP A 33 1.27 -6.57 -3.55
C ASP A 33 1.52 -5.81 -2.23
N SER A 34 0.67 -4.82 -1.92
CA SER A 34 0.81 -4.07 -0.68
C SER A 34 0.22 -4.83 0.50
N TYR A 35 1.12 -5.19 1.43
CA TYR A 35 0.76 -5.42 2.82
C TYR A 35 0.38 -4.08 3.47
N ILE A 36 -0.64 -4.10 4.32
CA ILE A 36 -1.10 -2.91 5.03
C ILE A 36 -1.27 -3.25 6.50
N GLY A 37 -0.60 -2.50 7.38
CA GLY A 37 -0.76 -2.58 8.83
C GLY A 37 -1.21 -1.24 9.37
N VAL A 38 -2.17 -1.22 10.30
CA VAL A 38 -2.68 0.02 10.88
C VAL A 38 -2.61 -0.06 12.40
N PHE A 39 -2.00 0.96 13.00
CA PHE A 39 -2.15 1.22 14.42
C PHE A 39 -3.21 2.29 14.66
N PHE A 40 -4.14 1.99 15.56
CA PHE A 40 -5.10 2.91 16.12
C PHE A 40 -4.71 3.25 17.56
N GLY A 41 -4.23 4.48 17.77
CA GLY A 41 -3.71 4.98 19.04
C GLY A 41 -4.67 5.94 19.75
N ILE A 42 -4.92 5.70 21.04
CA ILE A 42 -5.70 6.61 21.89
C ILE A 42 -5.05 6.80 23.26
N LYS A 43 -5.29 7.95 23.88
CA LYS A 43 -4.89 8.19 25.28
C LYS A 43 -5.70 7.29 26.22
N ASN A 44 -5.08 6.81 27.29
CA ASN A 44 -5.76 5.93 28.25
C ASN A 44 -7.07 6.53 28.81
N ASN A 45 -7.12 7.84 29.04
CA ASN A 45 -8.31 8.52 29.55
C ASN A 45 -9.46 8.63 28.53
N GLN A 46 -9.19 8.49 27.23
CA GLN A 46 -10.21 8.47 26.17
C GLN A 46 -10.78 7.07 25.94
N ARG A 47 -10.20 6.03 26.55
CA ARG A 47 -10.57 4.63 26.28
C ARG A 47 -12.05 4.34 26.58
N VAL A 48 -12.57 4.77 27.72
CA VAL A 48 -13.97 4.49 28.13
C VAL A 48 -14.99 5.14 27.18
N PRO A 49 -14.91 6.45 26.85
CA PRO A 49 -15.88 7.06 25.92
C PRO A 49 -15.78 6.49 24.50
N VAL A 50 -14.56 6.23 23.99
CA VAL A 50 -14.35 5.59 22.68
C VAL A 50 -15.02 4.22 22.65
N LEU A 51 -14.76 3.38 23.66
CA LEU A 51 -15.38 2.06 23.81
C LEU A 51 -16.90 2.14 23.76
N LYS A 52 -17.51 3.08 24.51
CA LYS A 52 -18.97 3.21 24.57
C LYS A 52 -19.58 3.53 23.21
N ASN A 53 -19.00 4.47 22.46
CA ASN A 53 -19.53 4.88 21.15
C ASN A 53 -19.36 3.75 20.12
N MET A 54 -18.20 3.08 20.14
CA MET A 54 -17.91 2.01 19.21
C MET A 54 -18.74 0.76 19.47
N CYS A 55 -18.96 0.38 20.74
CA CYS A 55 -19.84 -0.73 21.08
C CYS A 55 -21.27 -0.48 20.59
N LYS A 56 -21.77 0.75 20.71
CA LYS A 56 -23.10 1.11 20.20
C LYS A 56 -23.18 0.98 18.67
N LEU A 57 -22.16 1.48 17.96
CA LEU A 57 -22.10 1.38 16.51
C LEU A 57 -22.07 -0.08 16.07
N GLU A 58 -21.17 -0.88 16.65
CA GLU A 58 -21.05 -2.30 16.33
C GLU A 58 -22.33 -3.07 16.62
N GLN A 59 -22.94 -2.91 17.80
CA GLN A 59 -24.19 -3.60 18.15
C GLN A 59 -25.33 -3.24 17.19
N LYS A 60 -25.42 -1.97 16.78
CA LYS A 60 -26.39 -1.51 15.78
C LYS A 60 -26.21 -2.28 14.46
N TYR A 61 -24.98 -2.41 13.97
CA TYR A 61 -24.73 -3.08 12.68
C TYR A 61 -24.78 -4.61 12.76
N ILE A 62 -24.43 -5.22 13.91
CA ILE A 62 -24.68 -6.64 14.17
C ILE A 62 -26.18 -6.94 14.05
N GLN A 63 -27.04 -6.10 14.63
CA GLN A 63 -28.50 -6.26 14.54
C GLN A 63 -29.03 -6.02 13.13
N ILE A 64 -28.59 -4.94 12.46
CA ILE A 64 -29.04 -4.61 11.09
C ILE A 64 -28.66 -5.68 10.07
N LEU A 65 -27.51 -6.32 10.26
CA LEU A 65 -26.95 -7.31 9.34
C LEU A 65 -27.24 -8.76 9.77
N ASP A 66 -27.92 -8.96 10.91
CA ASP A 66 -28.20 -10.28 11.50
C ASP A 66 -26.94 -11.17 11.63
N LEU A 67 -25.86 -10.58 12.18
CA LEU A 67 -24.57 -11.26 12.28
C LEU A 67 -24.55 -12.22 13.46
N LYS A 68 -24.17 -13.46 13.19
CA LYS A 68 -23.88 -14.49 14.21
C LYS A 68 -22.40 -14.58 14.56
N GLU A 69 -21.56 -13.99 13.72
CA GLU A 69 -20.11 -13.98 13.85
C GLU A 69 -19.61 -12.58 14.24
N GLU A 70 -18.30 -12.48 14.44
CA GLU A 70 -17.62 -11.23 14.75
C GLU A 70 -17.77 -10.20 13.62
N PHE A 71 -18.08 -8.95 13.98
CA PHE A 71 -18.25 -7.87 13.01
C PHE A 71 -16.91 -7.26 12.59
N LYS A 72 -16.37 -7.77 11.47
CA LYS A 72 -15.09 -7.39 10.90
C LYS A 72 -15.23 -6.58 9.61
N SER A 73 -14.15 -5.96 9.15
CA SER A 73 -14.05 -5.28 7.86
C SER A 73 -14.42 -6.20 6.69
N THR A 74 -14.22 -7.52 6.88
CA THR A 74 -14.56 -8.57 5.93
C THR A 74 -16.06 -8.84 5.79
N THR A 75 -16.88 -8.41 6.76
CA THR A 75 -18.34 -8.46 6.68
C THR A 75 -18.85 -7.70 5.44
N PHE A 76 -18.19 -6.60 5.06
CA PHE A 76 -18.51 -5.91 3.81
C PHE A 76 -17.75 -6.53 2.64
N HIS A 77 -18.48 -7.05 1.64
CA HIS A 77 -17.86 -7.66 0.46
C HIS A 77 -16.99 -6.69 -0.34
N ARG A 78 -15.90 -7.21 -0.94
CA ARG A 78 -14.94 -6.45 -1.77
C ARG A 78 -15.61 -5.64 -2.87
N LYS A 79 -16.66 -6.20 -3.50
CA LYS A 79 -17.45 -5.51 -4.54
C LYS A 79 -18.07 -4.18 -4.12
N ASN A 80 -18.21 -3.91 -2.81
CA ASN A 80 -18.64 -2.59 -2.35
C ASN A 80 -17.58 -1.51 -2.60
N PHE A 81 -16.35 -1.85 -2.96
CA PHE A 81 -15.24 -0.91 -3.12
C PHE A 81 -14.82 -0.71 -4.58
N ASN A 82 -15.40 -1.44 -5.55
CA ASN A 82 -14.93 -1.48 -6.95
C ASN A 82 -14.70 -0.10 -7.58
N PHE A 83 -15.58 0.87 -7.30
CA PHE A 83 -15.45 2.27 -7.74
C PHE A 83 -15.45 3.22 -6.53
N GLY A 84 -14.71 2.82 -5.48
CA GLY A 84 -14.64 3.56 -4.23
C GLY A 84 -16.01 3.67 -3.54
N LEU A 85 -16.30 4.85 -2.99
CA LEU A 85 -17.54 5.09 -2.24
C LEU A 85 -18.79 4.98 -3.12
N ARG A 86 -18.67 5.13 -4.44
CA ARG A 86 -19.81 4.97 -5.37
C ARG A 86 -20.42 3.58 -5.31
N SER A 87 -19.59 2.56 -5.11
CA SER A 87 -20.00 1.16 -5.03
C SER A 87 -20.59 0.77 -3.67
N PHE A 88 -20.57 1.66 -2.67
CA PHE A 88 -21.04 1.34 -1.33
C PHE A 88 -22.54 1.10 -1.34
N LYS A 89 -22.95 -0.10 -0.93
CA LYS A 89 -24.37 -0.37 -0.62
C LYS A 89 -24.78 0.40 0.63
N LYS A 90 -26.11 0.55 0.82
CA LYS A 90 -26.71 1.31 1.92
C LYS A 90 -26.07 1.03 3.29
N ASN A 91 -25.96 -0.23 3.69
CA ASN A 91 -25.44 -0.56 5.02
C ASN A 91 -23.93 -0.30 5.14
N THR A 92 -23.15 -0.54 4.08
CA THR A 92 -21.72 -0.22 4.06
C THR A 92 -21.49 1.28 4.11
N PHE A 93 -22.25 2.06 3.34
CA PHE A 93 -22.23 3.53 3.39
C PHE A 93 -22.54 4.03 4.78
N ASN A 94 -23.69 3.66 5.34
CA ASN A 94 -24.10 4.17 6.65
C ASN A 94 -23.10 3.78 7.76
N PHE A 95 -22.55 2.56 7.71
CA PHE A 95 -21.54 2.14 8.69
C PHE A 95 -20.30 3.02 8.61
N TYR A 96 -19.70 3.17 7.44
CA TYR A 96 -18.48 3.97 7.31
C TYR A 96 -18.73 5.45 7.56
N ASP A 97 -19.91 5.97 7.19
CA ASP A 97 -20.28 7.35 7.48
C ASP A 97 -20.30 7.64 8.99
N GLU A 98 -20.97 6.79 9.78
CA GLU A 98 -21.01 6.89 11.25
C GLU A 98 -19.67 6.54 11.90
N PHE A 99 -18.93 5.59 11.33
CA PHE A 99 -17.61 5.19 11.82
C PHE A 99 -16.62 6.36 11.74
N PHE A 100 -16.56 7.03 10.59
CA PHE A 100 -15.69 8.18 10.42
C PHE A 100 -16.15 9.41 11.22
N ASP A 101 -17.44 9.54 11.56
CA ASP A 101 -17.89 10.57 12.52
C ASP A 101 -17.26 10.34 13.89
N ILE A 102 -17.32 9.10 14.39
CA ILE A 102 -16.71 8.76 15.68
C ILE A 102 -15.20 9.00 15.65
N LEU A 103 -14.52 8.60 14.57
CA LEU A 103 -13.07 8.84 14.45
C LEU A 103 -12.73 10.34 14.43
N GLN A 104 -13.52 11.14 13.72
CA GLN A 104 -13.33 12.58 13.63
C GLN A 104 -13.47 13.25 15.01
N ASP A 105 -14.42 12.80 15.82
CA ASP A 105 -14.66 13.32 17.17
C ASP A 105 -13.55 12.94 18.16
N ILE A 106 -13.08 11.69 18.12
CA ILE A 106 -12.12 11.18 19.11
C ILE A 106 -10.67 11.61 18.79
N LYS A 107 -10.38 11.93 17.53
CA LYS A 107 -9.06 12.35 17.01
C LYS A 107 -7.94 11.39 17.42
N PRO A 108 -7.99 10.13 16.93
CA PRO A 108 -6.99 9.13 17.29
C PRO A 108 -5.64 9.46 16.63
N ILE A 109 -4.58 8.86 17.16
CA ILE A 109 -3.29 8.78 16.45
C ILE A 109 -3.38 7.58 15.52
N ILE A 110 -3.32 7.80 14.21
CA ILE A 110 -3.36 6.71 13.23
C ILE A 110 -1.97 6.61 12.59
N HIS A 111 -1.42 5.39 12.62
CA HIS A 111 -0.21 5.07 11.89
C HIS A 111 -0.50 3.99 10.86
N VAL A 112 -0.18 4.25 9.59
CA VAL A 112 -0.41 3.33 8.48
C VAL A 112 0.94 2.86 7.93
N ASN A 113 1.18 1.56 7.92
CA ASN A 113 2.30 0.93 7.24
C ASN A 113 1.81 0.35 5.92
N VAL A 114 2.48 0.67 4.82
CA VAL A 114 2.23 0.06 3.51
C VAL A 114 3.54 -0.45 2.92
N LEU A 115 3.65 -1.76 2.72
CA LEU A 115 4.88 -2.42 2.27
C LEU A 115 4.60 -3.25 1.01
N SER A 116 5.36 -2.99 -0.05
CA SER A 116 5.35 -3.83 -1.24
C SER A 116 6.09 -5.14 -0.96
N LYS A 117 5.40 -6.27 -1.16
CA LYS A 117 5.99 -7.59 -1.04
C LYS A 117 6.97 -7.84 -2.19
N ILE A 118 6.68 -7.36 -3.40
CA ILE A 118 7.63 -7.42 -4.50
C ILE A 118 8.89 -6.59 -4.19
N GLU A 119 8.75 -5.40 -3.59
CA GLU A 119 9.93 -4.66 -3.14
C GLU A 119 10.72 -5.44 -2.08
N TRP A 120 10.05 -6.11 -1.14
CA TRP A 120 10.71 -6.98 -0.17
C TRP A 120 11.54 -8.07 -0.88
N LEU A 121 10.95 -8.73 -1.88
CA LEU A 121 11.64 -9.72 -2.69
C LEU A 121 12.85 -9.12 -3.42
N VAL A 122 12.70 -7.96 -4.06
CA VAL A 122 13.78 -7.27 -4.76
C VAL A 122 14.93 -6.93 -3.79
N ARG A 123 14.62 -6.46 -2.58
CA ARG A 123 15.63 -6.13 -1.55
C ARG A 123 16.40 -7.35 -1.04
N ASN A 124 15.79 -8.54 -1.07
CA ASN A 124 16.45 -9.78 -0.69
C ASN A 124 17.33 -10.34 -1.82
N ILE A 125 16.88 -10.23 -3.07
CA ILE A 125 17.63 -10.67 -4.26
C ILE A 125 18.80 -9.72 -4.56
N PHE A 126 18.55 -8.41 -4.54
CA PHE A 126 19.52 -7.36 -4.84
C PHE A 126 19.92 -6.66 -3.55
N ASP A 127 20.97 -7.17 -2.93
CA ASP A 127 21.36 -6.74 -1.59
C ASP A 127 21.75 -5.26 -1.53
N MET A 128 21.34 -4.60 -0.44
CA MET A 128 21.53 -3.17 -0.28
C MET A 128 23.00 -2.77 -0.19
N ARG A 129 23.88 -3.63 0.32
CA ARG A 129 25.30 -3.30 0.48
C ARG A 129 25.98 -3.20 -0.88
N THR A 130 25.71 -4.16 -1.77
CA THR A 130 26.21 -4.15 -3.15
C THR A 130 25.69 -2.95 -3.92
N ILE A 131 24.38 -2.67 -3.84
CA ILE A 131 23.79 -1.50 -4.50
C ILE A 131 24.37 -0.18 -3.98
N GLN A 132 24.64 -0.07 -2.68
CA GLN A 132 25.26 1.13 -2.09
C GLN A 132 26.73 1.31 -2.46
N GLN A 133 27.44 0.24 -2.81
CA GLN A 133 28.83 0.31 -3.25
C GLN A 133 28.95 0.76 -4.72
N MET A 134 27.89 0.61 -5.52
CA MET A 134 27.86 1.10 -6.89
C MET A 134 27.84 2.63 -6.93
N LYS A 135 28.91 3.22 -7.48
CA LYS A 135 28.99 4.67 -7.67
C LYS A 135 27.81 5.15 -8.52
N TYR A 136 27.23 6.29 -8.14
CA TYR A 136 26.13 6.98 -8.83
C TYR A 136 24.76 6.28 -8.76
N VAL A 137 24.61 5.19 -8.01
CA VAL A 137 23.31 4.54 -7.81
C VAL A 137 22.66 5.02 -6.51
N VAL A 138 21.46 5.59 -6.61
CA VAL A 138 20.63 5.90 -5.44
C VAL A 138 19.77 4.68 -5.12
N SER A 139 20.06 3.98 -4.03
CA SER A 139 19.42 2.69 -3.69
C SER A 139 17.88 2.74 -3.69
N GLY A 140 17.28 3.78 -3.11
CA GLY A 140 15.83 3.94 -3.12
C GLY A 140 15.24 4.09 -4.52
N SER A 141 15.93 4.80 -5.42
CA SER A 141 15.49 4.94 -6.83
C SER A 141 15.63 3.62 -7.58
N PHE A 142 16.69 2.84 -7.32
CA PHE A 142 16.87 1.50 -7.86
C PHE A 142 15.74 0.56 -7.42
N TYR A 143 15.49 0.45 -6.11
CA TYR A 143 14.44 -0.42 -5.57
C TYR A 143 13.05 -0.03 -6.06
N TYR A 144 12.75 1.28 -6.12
CA TYR A 144 11.50 1.76 -6.68
C TYR A 144 11.32 1.31 -8.13
N SER A 145 12.31 1.61 -8.96
CA SER A 145 12.25 1.41 -10.40
C SER A 145 12.18 -0.07 -10.77
N LEU A 146 13.00 -0.91 -10.12
CA LEU A 146 13.00 -2.35 -10.37
C LEU A 146 11.73 -3.03 -9.86
N THR A 147 11.23 -2.64 -8.68
CA THR A 147 9.93 -3.13 -8.17
C THR A 147 8.81 -2.79 -9.15
N LYS A 148 8.75 -1.53 -9.59
CA LYS A 148 7.76 -1.07 -10.56
C LYS A 148 7.87 -1.85 -11.87
N PHE A 149 9.08 -2.06 -12.39
CA PHE A 149 9.28 -2.87 -13.58
C PHE A 149 8.71 -4.28 -13.42
N LEU A 150 9.02 -4.97 -12.32
CA LEU A 150 8.52 -6.33 -12.08
C LEU A 150 7.00 -6.37 -11.92
N ILE A 151 6.39 -5.36 -11.30
CA ILE A 151 4.92 -5.30 -11.17
C ILE A 151 4.25 -5.21 -12.55
N TYR A 152 4.76 -4.38 -13.47
CA TYR A 152 4.11 -4.11 -14.76
C TYR A 152 4.57 -5.00 -15.92
N TYR A 153 5.80 -5.51 -15.87
CA TYR A 153 6.45 -6.18 -17.01
C TYR A 153 6.92 -7.61 -16.72
N HIS A 154 6.55 -8.21 -15.57
CA HIS A 154 6.85 -9.61 -15.35
C HIS A 154 6.13 -10.51 -16.36
N THR A 155 6.78 -11.62 -16.68
CA THR A 155 6.20 -12.71 -17.47
C THR A 155 6.43 -14.03 -16.74
N PRO A 156 5.64 -15.08 -17.02
CA PRO A 156 5.92 -16.41 -16.48
C PRO A 156 7.33 -16.90 -16.79
N GLN A 157 7.90 -16.50 -17.93
CA GLN A 157 9.26 -16.84 -18.33
C GLN A 157 10.31 -16.19 -17.40
N LEU A 158 10.14 -14.91 -17.06
CA LEU A 158 11.03 -14.21 -16.12
C LEU A 158 11.00 -14.90 -14.75
N ILE A 159 9.82 -15.24 -14.23
CA ILE A 159 9.69 -15.91 -12.93
C ILE A 159 10.27 -17.33 -12.97
N LYS A 160 10.09 -18.06 -14.08
CA LYS A 160 10.74 -19.37 -14.28
C LYS A 160 12.27 -19.26 -14.29
N SER A 161 12.83 -18.20 -14.87
CA SER A 161 14.28 -17.97 -14.83
C SER A 161 14.79 -17.71 -13.41
N LEU A 162 14.00 -16.99 -12.60
CA LEU A 162 14.27 -16.79 -11.17
C LEU A 162 14.26 -18.13 -10.43
N TYR A 163 13.24 -18.97 -10.64
CA TYR A 163 13.19 -20.30 -10.03
C TYR A 163 14.36 -21.20 -10.47
N LYS A 164 14.68 -21.22 -11.77
CA LYS A 164 15.82 -21.99 -12.31
C LYS A 164 17.16 -21.55 -11.72
N SER A 165 17.30 -20.26 -11.40
CA SER A 165 18.51 -19.74 -10.74
C SER A 165 18.71 -20.33 -9.35
N ILE A 166 17.60 -20.59 -8.63
CA ILE A 166 17.61 -21.29 -7.34
C ILE A 166 18.01 -22.75 -7.54
N GLU A 167 17.35 -23.46 -8.47
CA GLU A 167 17.58 -24.88 -8.73
C GLU A 167 19.03 -25.17 -9.14
N LYS A 168 19.58 -24.33 -10.03
CA LYS A 168 20.94 -24.49 -10.56
C LYS A 168 22.02 -23.79 -9.74
N LYS A 169 21.64 -23.02 -8.71
CA LYS A 169 22.52 -22.14 -7.93
C LYS A 169 23.33 -21.19 -8.82
N ASP A 170 22.68 -20.66 -9.85
CA ASP A 170 23.29 -19.79 -10.84
C ASP A 170 22.38 -18.56 -11.08
N PRO A 171 22.64 -17.43 -10.39
CA PRO A 171 21.83 -16.22 -10.50
C PRO A 171 21.95 -15.55 -11.87
N VAL A 172 22.96 -15.89 -12.68
CA VAL A 172 23.17 -15.33 -14.03
C VAL A 172 22.01 -15.70 -14.96
N ILE A 173 21.33 -16.82 -14.71
CA ILE A 173 20.15 -17.25 -15.48
C ILE A 173 19.03 -16.21 -15.38
N PHE A 174 18.70 -15.78 -14.16
CA PHE A 174 17.70 -14.73 -13.92
C PHE A 174 18.19 -13.38 -14.43
N GLN A 175 19.46 -13.04 -14.20
CA GLN A 175 20.07 -11.80 -14.66
C GLN A 175 19.93 -11.63 -16.19
N ASN A 176 20.30 -12.65 -16.96
CA ASN A 176 20.22 -12.62 -18.42
C ASN A 176 18.79 -12.48 -18.92
N GLU A 177 17.83 -13.19 -18.31
CA GLU A 177 16.42 -13.06 -18.68
C GLU A 177 15.85 -11.67 -18.32
N LEU A 178 16.27 -11.11 -17.19
CA LEU A 178 15.89 -9.75 -16.77
C LEU A 178 16.45 -8.69 -17.73
N LEU A 179 17.72 -8.83 -18.15
CA LEU A 179 18.33 -7.96 -19.15
C LEU A 179 17.62 -8.04 -20.50
N ASN A 180 17.29 -9.26 -20.97
CA ASN A 180 16.48 -9.47 -22.16
C ASN A 180 15.11 -8.76 -22.02
N HIS A 181 14.45 -8.86 -20.86
CA HIS A 181 13.19 -8.16 -20.62
C HIS A 181 13.33 -6.64 -20.73
N PHE A 182 14.37 -6.05 -20.14
CA PHE A 182 14.64 -4.62 -20.30
C PHE A 182 14.81 -4.22 -21.76
N GLU A 183 15.62 -4.96 -22.53
CA GLU A 183 15.85 -4.67 -23.96
C GLU A 183 14.53 -4.67 -24.75
N ARG A 184 13.70 -5.71 -24.57
CA ARG A 184 12.41 -5.80 -25.26
C ARG A 184 11.46 -4.68 -24.90
N VAL A 185 11.41 -4.29 -23.63
CA VAL A 185 10.55 -3.18 -23.17
C VAL A 185 11.07 -1.86 -23.71
N ILE A 186 12.37 -1.60 -23.60
CA ILE A 186 13.03 -0.40 -24.15
C ILE A 186 12.70 -0.27 -25.64
N ASP A 187 12.90 -1.33 -26.43
CA ASP A 187 12.63 -1.35 -27.87
C ASP A 187 11.16 -1.11 -28.21
N ALA A 188 10.23 -1.47 -27.31
CA ALA A 188 8.80 -1.33 -27.52
C ALA A 188 8.27 0.06 -27.15
N ILE A 189 8.91 0.75 -26.19
CA ILE A 189 8.45 2.05 -25.71
C ILE A 189 9.17 3.23 -26.38
N ILE A 190 10.18 2.99 -27.23
CA ILE A 190 10.81 4.03 -28.04
C ILE A 190 9.73 4.80 -28.82
N ASN A 191 9.79 6.13 -28.75
CA ASN A 191 8.85 7.07 -29.36
C ASN A 191 7.40 6.99 -28.83
N ILE A 192 7.14 6.28 -27.74
CA ILE A 192 5.84 6.31 -27.05
C ILE A 192 5.84 7.48 -26.06
N GLU A 193 5.07 8.53 -26.36
CA GLU A 193 5.07 9.79 -25.61
C GLU A 193 4.89 9.61 -24.09
N ARG A 194 3.85 8.86 -23.68
CA ARG A 194 3.56 8.66 -22.26
C ARG A 194 4.61 7.81 -21.51
N LYS A 195 5.52 7.15 -22.23
CA LYS A 195 6.61 6.31 -21.69
C LYS A 195 7.97 7.00 -21.74
N GLN A 196 8.06 8.25 -22.20
CA GLN A 196 9.33 8.98 -22.33
C GLN A 196 10.13 9.09 -21.02
N ARG A 197 9.46 9.26 -19.88
CA ARG A 197 10.11 9.29 -18.56
C ARG A 197 10.60 7.91 -18.11
N GLU A 198 9.98 6.84 -18.61
CA GLU A 198 10.30 5.45 -18.26
C GLU A 198 11.56 4.96 -18.99
N LEU A 199 11.72 5.36 -20.26
CA LEU A 199 12.84 4.95 -21.12
C LEU A 199 14.24 5.19 -20.53
N PRO A 200 14.62 6.38 -20.02
CA PRO A 200 15.94 6.57 -19.42
C PRO A 200 16.12 5.74 -18.15
N MET A 201 15.06 5.61 -17.33
CA MET A 201 15.09 4.79 -16.12
C MET A 201 15.37 3.31 -16.44
N LEU A 202 14.75 2.75 -17.49
CA LEU A 202 15.00 1.36 -17.90
C LEU A 202 16.43 1.15 -18.43
N LYS A 203 16.99 2.15 -19.13
CA LYS A 203 18.39 2.11 -19.58
C LYS A 203 19.36 2.12 -18.40
N ASP A 204 19.08 2.94 -17.38
CA ASP A 204 19.87 2.96 -16.15
C ASP A 204 19.77 1.61 -15.41
N LEU A 205 18.57 1.04 -15.28
CA LEU A 205 18.38 -0.29 -14.70
C LEU A 205 19.14 -1.36 -15.48
N TYR A 206 19.07 -1.37 -16.81
CA TYR A 206 19.84 -2.29 -17.64
C TYR A 206 21.33 -2.18 -17.35
N SER A 207 21.87 -0.96 -17.34
CA SER A 207 23.30 -0.71 -17.06
C SER A 207 23.68 -1.22 -15.66
N ILE A 208 22.89 -0.90 -14.63
CA ILE A 208 23.14 -1.34 -13.26
C ILE A 208 23.14 -2.86 -13.19
N ILE A 209 22.07 -3.50 -13.68
CA ILE A 209 21.92 -4.96 -13.63
C ILE A 209 22.99 -5.68 -14.46
N SER A 210 23.43 -5.13 -15.60
CA SER A 210 24.49 -5.72 -16.42
C SER A 210 25.85 -5.78 -15.70
N SER A 211 26.08 -4.85 -14.78
CA SER A 211 27.29 -4.77 -13.94
C SER A 211 27.13 -5.40 -12.55
N PHE A 212 25.92 -5.84 -12.22
CA PHE A 212 25.62 -6.38 -10.90
C PHE A 212 26.20 -7.79 -10.74
N THR A 213 26.88 -8.01 -9.62
CA THR A 213 27.35 -9.33 -9.22
C THR A 213 26.47 -9.81 -8.07
N PHE A 214 25.88 -10.99 -8.23
CA PHE A 214 25.02 -11.56 -7.21
C PHE A 214 25.86 -12.24 -6.14
N ASP A 215 25.94 -11.61 -4.97
CA ASP A 215 26.62 -12.17 -3.80
C ASP A 215 25.65 -12.94 -2.88
N ASN A 216 24.35 -12.70 -3.02
CA ASN A 216 23.31 -13.37 -2.24
C ASN A 216 22.79 -14.64 -2.92
N GLU A 217 22.55 -15.68 -2.13
CA GLU A 217 21.72 -16.81 -2.57
C GLU A 217 20.26 -16.37 -2.75
N ILE A 218 19.63 -16.90 -3.81
CA ILE A 218 18.21 -16.73 -4.06
C ILE A 218 17.47 -17.93 -3.48
N TYR A 219 16.36 -17.70 -2.78
CA TYR A 219 15.57 -18.72 -2.11
C TYR A 219 14.19 -18.86 -2.73
N GLU A 220 13.57 -20.04 -2.59
CA GLU A 220 12.19 -20.28 -3.05
C GLU A 220 11.14 -19.56 -2.20
N LYS A 221 11.50 -19.23 -0.96
CA LYS A 221 10.60 -18.67 0.05
C LYS A 221 11.32 -17.59 0.86
N TYR A 222 10.65 -16.46 1.04
CA TYR A 222 11.11 -15.35 1.88
C TYR A 222 10.06 -15.07 2.95
N ASP A 223 10.48 -15.09 4.23
CA ASP A 223 9.59 -14.73 5.33
C ASP A 223 9.21 -13.25 5.26
N PHE A 224 7.98 -12.94 5.65
CA PHE A 224 7.53 -11.56 5.70
C PHE A 224 8.25 -10.77 6.81
N ILE A 225 8.37 -9.46 6.59
CA ILE A 225 9.11 -8.54 7.46
C ILE A 225 8.17 -7.81 8.43
N TYR A 226 8.21 -8.19 9.70
CA TYR A 226 7.30 -7.64 10.72
C TYR A 226 7.84 -6.40 11.45
N PHE A 227 9.16 -6.28 11.62
CA PHE A 227 9.76 -5.20 12.43
C PHE A 227 9.42 -3.81 11.89
N GLN A 228 9.24 -3.71 10.56
CA GLN A 228 8.96 -2.47 9.87
C GLN A 228 7.72 -1.74 10.40
N ASN A 229 6.71 -2.50 10.87
CA ASN A 229 5.52 -1.92 11.49
C ASN A 229 5.84 -1.04 12.70
N PHE A 230 6.80 -1.47 13.51
CA PHE A 230 7.16 -0.82 14.77
C PHE A 230 8.22 0.27 14.57
N ASP A 231 9.12 0.12 13.60
CA ASP A 231 10.04 1.19 13.19
C ASP A 231 9.28 2.45 12.76
N GLY A 232 8.22 2.28 11.96
CA GLY A 232 7.34 3.38 11.55
C GLY A 232 6.64 4.03 12.73
N LEU A 233 6.08 3.21 13.62
CA LEU A 233 5.37 3.70 14.80
C LEU A 233 6.30 4.49 15.72
N ILE A 234 7.51 4.01 15.97
CA ILE A 234 8.50 4.72 16.82
C ILE A 234 8.85 6.08 16.23
N LYS A 235 9.04 6.16 14.92
CA LYS A 235 9.31 7.43 14.26
C LYS A 235 8.16 8.43 14.41
N LEU A 236 6.91 7.97 14.33
CA LEU A 236 5.73 8.79 14.61
C LEU A 236 5.66 9.22 16.08
N LEU A 237 5.88 8.28 17.01
CA LEU A 237 5.89 8.57 18.44
C LEU A 237 6.94 9.63 18.80
N ASN A 238 8.10 9.58 18.16
CA ASN A 238 9.15 10.59 18.30
C ASN A 238 8.71 11.96 17.77
N GLU A 239 8.08 12.04 16.60
CA GLU A 239 7.50 13.30 16.10
C GLU A 239 6.44 13.88 17.05
N LEU A 240 5.66 13.00 17.70
CA LEU A 240 4.64 13.37 18.68
C LEU A 240 5.20 13.65 20.08
N ASN A 241 6.51 13.50 20.31
CA ASN A 241 7.14 13.57 21.63
C ASN A 241 6.51 12.62 22.66
N ILE A 242 6.10 11.43 22.22
CA ILE A 242 5.55 10.36 23.06
C ILE A 242 6.63 9.30 23.27
N SER A 243 7.08 9.12 24.51
CA SER A 243 8.02 8.04 24.84
C SER A 243 7.36 6.67 24.68
N GLU A 244 8.09 5.74 24.07
CA GLU A 244 7.73 4.33 23.86
C GLU A 244 7.43 3.63 25.20
N LYS A 245 8.15 4.01 26.26
CA LYS A 245 7.92 3.53 27.64
C LYS A 245 6.58 3.95 28.23
N LYS A 246 5.78 4.76 27.53
CA LYS A 246 4.41 5.14 27.89
C LYS A 246 3.35 4.52 26.97
N VAL A 247 3.77 3.69 26.02
CA VAL A 247 2.93 3.09 24.99
C VAL A 247 2.68 1.62 25.30
N ASN A 248 1.41 1.23 25.30
CA ASN A 248 0.97 -0.16 25.32
C ASN A 248 0.60 -0.58 23.90
N ILE A 249 1.13 -1.72 23.45
CA ILE A 249 0.81 -2.33 22.17
C ILE A 249 -0.12 -3.52 22.41
N ILE A 250 -1.25 -3.53 21.70
CA ILE A 250 -2.22 -4.62 21.71
C ILE A 250 -2.37 -5.11 20.28
N ILE A 251 -2.04 -6.38 20.05
CA ILE A 251 -2.06 -7.03 18.74
C ILE A 251 -3.12 -8.14 18.79
N ASP A 252 -3.83 -8.40 17.69
CA ASP A 252 -4.66 -9.61 17.57
C ASP A 252 -3.79 -10.87 17.71
N ASN A 253 -4.36 -12.07 17.70
CA ASN A 253 -3.60 -13.33 17.82
C ASN A 253 -2.68 -13.63 16.59
N GLU A 254 -1.68 -12.79 16.36
CA GLU A 254 -0.63 -12.90 15.33
C GLU A 254 0.74 -12.99 16.03
N GLU A 255 1.35 -14.17 15.96
CA GLU A 255 2.55 -14.51 16.73
C GLU A 255 3.82 -13.80 16.24
N MET A 256 3.99 -13.70 14.92
CA MET A 256 5.22 -13.14 14.35
C MET A 256 5.29 -11.62 14.57
N THR A 257 4.15 -10.94 14.45
CA THR A 257 3.97 -9.53 14.78
C THR A 257 4.22 -9.28 16.26
N PHE A 258 3.72 -10.14 17.16
CA PHE A 258 3.99 -10.03 18.60
C PHE A 258 5.47 -10.22 18.96
N GLN A 259 6.12 -11.22 18.36
CA GLN A 259 7.56 -11.45 18.55
C GLN A 259 8.38 -10.25 18.08
N ALA A 260 8.04 -9.69 16.91
CA ALA A 260 8.69 -8.49 16.41
C ALA A 260 8.47 -7.28 17.33
N ALA A 261 7.24 -7.07 17.83
CA ALA A 261 6.94 -6.02 18.79
C ALA A 261 7.80 -6.12 20.06
N SER A 262 8.03 -7.34 20.53
CA SER A 262 8.74 -7.65 21.78
C SER A 262 10.23 -7.26 21.77
N LEU A 263 10.77 -6.94 20.59
CA LEU A 263 12.13 -6.41 20.44
C LEU A 263 12.23 -4.90 20.72
N TYR A 264 11.09 -4.21 20.88
CA TYR A 264 11.03 -2.77 21.06
C TYR A 264 10.72 -2.36 22.51
N PRO A 265 11.19 -1.17 22.97
CA PRO A 265 11.12 -0.76 24.37
C PRO A 265 9.75 -0.19 24.80
N PHE A 266 8.65 -0.77 24.30
CA PHE A 266 7.29 -0.39 24.68
C PHE A 266 6.99 -0.72 26.15
N HIS A 267 6.03 -0.02 26.77
CA HIS A 267 5.67 -0.26 28.17
C HIS A 267 5.13 -1.67 28.40
N THR A 268 4.15 -2.07 27.59
CA THR A 268 3.57 -3.42 27.60
C THR A 268 3.19 -3.82 26.18
N ILE A 269 3.29 -5.11 25.89
CA ILE A 269 2.92 -5.70 24.61
C ILE A 269 2.05 -6.92 24.93
N LYS A 270 0.89 -7.03 24.30
CA LYS A 270 -0.07 -8.11 24.57
C LYS A 270 -0.71 -8.59 23.28
N GLN A 271 -0.88 -9.90 23.17
CA GLN A 271 -1.82 -10.52 22.25
C GLN A 271 -3.19 -10.64 22.92
N VAL A 272 -4.24 -10.46 22.13
CA VAL A 272 -5.63 -10.62 22.57
C VAL A 272 -6.44 -11.29 21.46
N ASP A 273 -7.52 -11.97 21.84
CA ASP A 273 -8.54 -12.39 20.88
C ASP A 273 -9.40 -11.19 20.49
N SER A 274 -9.35 -10.81 19.21
CA SER A 274 -10.15 -9.71 18.64
C SER A 274 -11.63 -9.79 19.00
N LYS A 275 -12.21 -10.97 19.19
CA LYS A 275 -13.62 -11.15 19.63
C LYS A 275 -13.95 -10.42 20.92
N ASN A 276 -12.98 -10.26 21.82
CA ASN A 276 -13.18 -9.67 23.13
C ASN A 276 -12.71 -8.20 23.21
N VAL A 277 -12.08 -7.66 22.16
CA VAL A 277 -11.46 -6.33 22.18
C VAL A 277 -11.90 -5.52 20.97
N ILE A 278 -12.96 -4.72 21.14
CA ILE A 278 -13.53 -3.91 20.06
C ILE A 278 -12.52 -2.97 19.40
N GLN A 279 -11.53 -2.44 20.13
CA GLN A 279 -10.52 -1.55 19.56
C GLN A 279 -9.61 -2.24 18.54
N ILE A 280 -9.42 -3.56 18.64
CA ILE A 280 -8.76 -4.34 17.59
C ILE A 280 -9.65 -4.35 16.34
N ARG A 281 -10.96 -4.57 16.50
CA ARG A 281 -11.92 -4.47 15.39
C ARG A 281 -12.04 -3.06 14.80
N ILE A 282 -11.80 -1.99 15.58
CA ILE A 282 -11.68 -0.63 15.02
C ILE A 282 -10.48 -0.57 14.06
N SER A 283 -9.35 -1.13 14.49
CA SER A 283 -8.13 -1.21 13.69
C SER A 283 -8.37 -2.05 12.43
N ASP A 284 -9.07 -3.18 12.55
CA ASP A 284 -9.54 -4.00 11.42
C ASP A 284 -10.40 -3.19 10.42
N HIS A 285 -11.44 -2.49 10.88
CA HIS A 285 -12.31 -1.69 9.99
C HIS A 285 -11.56 -0.58 9.28
N LEU A 286 -10.62 0.07 9.98
CA LEU A 286 -9.77 1.11 9.40
C LEU A 286 -8.77 0.54 8.39
N CYS A 287 -8.07 -0.54 8.75
CA CYS A 287 -7.10 -1.25 7.93
C CYS A 287 -7.76 -1.85 6.68
N GLY A 288 -8.89 -2.53 6.87
CA GLY A 288 -9.68 -3.10 5.80
C GLY A 288 -10.31 -2.06 4.88
N PHE A 289 -10.71 -0.89 5.39
CA PHE A 289 -11.17 0.22 4.55
C PHE A 289 -10.04 0.72 3.64
N ILE A 290 -8.89 1.09 4.22
CA ILE A 290 -7.73 1.60 3.48
C ILE A 290 -7.29 0.56 2.45
N GLY A 291 -7.14 -0.68 2.86
CA GLY A 291 -6.68 -1.74 1.98
C GLY A 291 -7.64 -2.07 0.85
N ARG A 292 -8.95 -2.08 1.08
CA ARG A 292 -9.92 -2.36 0.01
C ARG A 292 -10.02 -1.20 -0.98
N MET A 293 -9.88 0.04 -0.50
CA MET A 293 -9.82 1.21 -1.38
C MET A 293 -8.56 1.18 -2.26
N MET A 294 -7.38 0.90 -1.67
CA MET A 294 -6.13 0.74 -2.43
C MET A 294 -6.20 -0.42 -3.42
N TYR A 295 -6.72 -1.57 -2.99
CA TYR A 295 -6.90 -2.73 -3.86
C TYR A 295 -7.81 -2.42 -5.04
N ALA A 296 -8.94 -1.76 -4.80
CA ALA A 296 -9.88 -1.40 -5.86
C ALA A 296 -9.28 -0.39 -6.84
N LEU A 297 -8.53 0.61 -6.35
CA LEU A 297 -7.84 1.57 -7.20
C LEU A 297 -6.91 0.87 -8.20
N LEU A 298 -6.15 -0.13 -7.75
CA LEU A 298 -5.18 -0.84 -8.59
C LEU A 298 -5.78 -1.93 -9.46
N ASN A 299 -6.95 -2.42 -9.06
CA ASN A 299 -7.65 -3.47 -9.79
C ASN A 299 -8.79 -2.95 -10.66
N ASP A 300 -8.91 -1.63 -10.81
CA ASP A 300 -9.74 -1.07 -11.86
C ASP A 300 -9.16 -1.50 -13.22
N ASN A 301 -9.97 -2.17 -14.03
CA ASN A 301 -9.57 -2.70 -15.32
C ASN A 301 -9.10 -1.60 -16.29
N SER A 302 -9.60 -0.37 -16.14
CA SER A 302 -9.25 0.77 -17.01
C SER A 302 -7.80 1.27 -16.84
N ILE A 303 -7.18 1.01 -15.69
CA ILE A 303 -5.78 1.38 -15.44
C ILE A 303 -4.77 0.25 -15.73
N LYS A 304 -5.25 -0.97 -15.96
CA LYS A 304 -4.37 -2.12 -16.18
C LYS A 304 -3.72 -2.01 -17.56
N GLU A 305 -2.41 -2.26 -17.60
CA GLU A 305 -1.74 -2.54 -18.86
C GLU A 305 -2.15 -3.92 -19.36
N ASP A 306 -2.03 -4.14 -20.67
CA ASP A 306 -2.34 -5.44 -21.25
C ASP A 306 -1.37 -6.51 -20.69
N THR A 307 -1.90 -7.68 -20.30
CA THR A 307 -1.08 -8.77 -19.75
C THR A 307 -0.02 -9.23 -20.74
N ILE A 308 1.23 -9.35 -20.28
CA ILE A 308 2.35 -9.81 -21.10
C ILE A 308 2.60 -11.29 -20.81
N SER A 309 2.07 -12.17 -21.66
CA SER A 309 2.31 -13.62 -21.54
C SER A 309 3.70 -14.03 -22.01
N ASN A 310 4.25 -13.29 -22.98
CA ASN A 310 5.59 -13.46 -23.52
C ASN A 310 6.15 -12.08 -23.85
N ILE A 311 7.35 -11.77 -23.35
CA ILE A 311 7.97 -10.46 -23.50
C ILE A 311 8.25 -10.10 -24.96
N GLU A 312 8.46 -11.09 -25.82
CA GLU A 312 8.65 -10.90 -27.27
C GLU A 312 7.40 -10.31 -27.96
N LEU A 313 6.23 -10.40 -27.31
CA LEU A 313 4.96 -9.92 -27.85
C LEU A 313 4.57 -8.53 -27.35
N ILE A 314 5.38 -7.89 -26.51
CA ILE A 314 5.03 -6.61 -25.88
C ILE A 314 4.64 -5.51 -26.89
N LYS A 315 5.25 -5.50 -28.08
CA LYS A 315 4.93 -4.54 -29.15
C LYS A 315 3.50 -4.69 -29.71
N LYS A 316 2.82 -5.80 -29.42
CA LYS A 316 1.41 -6.01 -29.79
C LYS A 316 0.44 -5.37 -28.78
N ASN A 317 0.92 -5.01 -27.59
CA ASN A 317 0.10 -4.37 -26.57
C ASN A 317 -0.17 -2.91 -26.95
N ASN A 318 -1.28 -2.37 -26.46
CA ASN A 318 -1.58 -0.96 -26.58
C ASN A 318 -0.76 -0.17 -25.55
N LEU A 319 0.37 0.37 -26.02
CA LEU A 319 1.28 1.20 -25.22
C LEU A 319 0.99 2.69 -25.36
N ILE A 320 0.24 3.09 -26.40
CA ILE A 320 -0.02 4.49 -26.78
C ILE A 320 -1.08 5.10 -25.86
N ASP A 321 -2.18 4.39 -25.63
CA ASP A 321 -3.31 4.94 -24.87
C ASP A 321 -2.98 5.06 -23.38
N LYS A 322 -3.42 6.17 -22.77
CA LYS A 322 -3.31 6.34 -21.33
C LYS A 322 -4.20 5.31 -20.62
N ARG A 323 -3.68 4.75 -19.54
CA ARG A 323 -4.42 3.94 -18.59
C ARG A 323 -4.87 4.85 -17.45
N LEU A 324 -6.17 5.12 -17.37
CA LEU A 324 -6.77 6.08 -16.44
C LEU A 324 -7.92 5.42 -15.69
N LEU A 325 -8.21 5.87 -14.47
CA LEU A 325 -9.33 5.32 -13.68
C LEU A 325 -10.67 5.47 -14.40
N SER A 326 -11.55 4.51 -14.16
CA SER A 326 -12.89 4.49 -14.73
C SER A 326 -13.66 5.72 -14.27
N CYS A 327 -14.49 6.30 -15.14
CA CYS A 327 -15.26 7.50 -14.84
C CYS A 327 -16.26 7.29 -13.68
N GLU A 328 -16.59 6.04 -13.38
CA GLU A 328 -17.44 5.57 -12.29
C GLU A 328 -16.90 5.95 -10.91
N TRP A 329 -15.59 6.13 -10.75
CA TRP A 329 -14.98 6.66 -9.52
C TRP A 329 -15.45 8.08 -9.22
N PHE A 330 -15.84 8.84 -10.25
CA PHE A 330 -16.21 10.25 -10.16
C PHE A 330 -17.70 10.50 -10.41
N ASP A 331 -18.46 9.49 -10.87
CA ASP A 331 -19.93 9.52 -10.88
C ASP A 331 -20.50 9.35 -9.46
N ILE A 332 -20.25 10.32 -8.59
CA ILE A 332 -20.67 10.25 -7.18
C ILE A 332 -21.80 11.22 -6.86
N GLN A 333 -22.69 10.80 -5.98
CA GLN A 333 -23.70 11.67 -5.34
C GLN A 333 -23.11 12.50 -4.18
N LEU A 334 -23.81 13.58 -3.79
CA LEU A 334 -23.45 14.47 -2.68
C LEU A 334 -23.03 13.74 -1.40
N LYS A 335 -23.77 12.69 -1.00
CA LYS A 335 -23.47 11.92 0.21
C LYS A 335 -22.08 11.26 0.17
N HIS A 336 -21.64 10.76 -0.99
CA HIS A 336 -20.31 10.15 -1.13
C HIS A 336 -19.23 11.23 -1.12
N PHE A 337 -19.49 12.39 -1.73
CA PHE A 337 -18.58 13.54 -1.68
C PHE A 337 -18.36 14.02 -0.24
N GLN A 338 -19.43 14.10 0.55
CA GLN A 338 -19.36 14.44 1.98
C GLN A 338 -18.58 13.39 2.78
N LEU A 339 -18.80 12.10 2.52
CA LEU A 339 -18.05 11.03 3.17
C LEU A 339 -16.56 11.07 2.79
N TYR A 340 -16.21 11.33 1.53
CA TYR A 340 -14.80 11.53 1.12
C TYR A 340 -14.13 12.67 1.91
N LYS A 341 -14.83 13.80 2.12
CA LYS A 341 -14.32 14.90 2.95
C LYS A 341 -14.12 14.51 4.40
N LYS A 342 -15.05 13.73 4.97
CA LYS A 342 -14.96 13.21 6.33
C LYS A 342 -13.76 12.28 6.50
N ILE A 343 -13.55 11.37 5.54
CA ILE A 343 -12.40 10.46 5.52
C ILE A 343 -11.09 11.25 5.39
N TYR A 344 -11.04 12.26 4.51
CA TYR A 344 -9.90 13.15 4.35
C TYR A 344 -9.54 13.87 5.67
N GLU A 345 -10.54 14.39 6.37
CA GLU A 345 -10.34 15.04 7.67
C GLU A 345 -9.66 14.08 8.66
N VAL A 346 -10.18 12.85 8.80
CA VAL A 346 -9.65 11.87 9.75
C VAL A 346 -8.28 11.34 9.38
N LEU A 347 -8.06 11.00 8.11
CA LEU A 347 -6.85 10.30 7.66
C LEU A 347 -5.71 11.21 7.22
N ILE A 348 -5.98 12.49 6.91
CA ILE A 348 -4.97 13.43 6.42
C ILE A 348 -4.89 14.66 7.33
N VAL A 349 -5.98 15.37 7.56
CA VAL A 349 -5.92 16.64 8.33
C VAL A 349 -5.55 16.38 9.79
N GLN A 350 -6.16 15.37 10.41
CA GLN A 350 -5.85 15.01 11.81
C GLN A 350 -4.52 14.25 11.97
N GLN A 351 -3.91 13.81 10.87
CA GLN A 351 -2.68 13.01 10.85
C GLN A 351 -1.56 13.75 10.09
N GLU A 352 -1.30 15.02 10.45
CA GLU A 352 -0.38 15.90 9.73
C GLU A 352 1.11 15.52 9.83
N HIS A 353 1.45 14.57 10.70
CA HIS A 353 2.82 14.13 10.95
C HIS A 353 3.39 13.31 9.79
N TYR A 354 4.67 13.48 9.50
CA TYR A 354 5.31 12.83 8.35
C TYR A 354 5.32 11.30 8.50
N TRP A 355 5.54 10.79 9.72
CA TRP A 355 5.50 9.35 9.98
C TRP A 355 4.09 8.81 10.27
N ALA A 356 3.02 9.57 10.05
CA ALA A 356 1.66 9.03 10.10
C ALA A 356 1.46 7.90 9.07
N THR A 357 2.24 7.93 7.98
CA THR A 357 2.32 6.82 7.02
C THR A 357 3.76 6.45 6.77
N MET A 358 4.07 5.15 6.84
CA MET A 358 5.35 4.61 6.43
C MET A 358 5.21 3.74 5.19
N THR A 359 6.14 3.94 4.26
CA THR A 359 6.36 3.09 3.08
C THR A 359 7.85 2.83 2.92
N TRP A 360 8.19 1.91 2.01
CA TRP A 360 9.55 1.86 1.46
C TRP A 360 9.63 2.67 0.16
N SER A 361 10.45 2.24 -0.80
CA SER A 361 10.70 3.00 -2.02
C SER A 361 9.52 2.93 -2.99
N TYR A 362 8.75 1.84 -3.00
CA TYR A 362 7.53 1.70 -3.78
C TYR A 362 6.30 2.12 -2.98
N SER A 363 5.82 3.34 -3.27
CA SER A 363 4.71 3.98 -2.55
C SER A 363 3.50 4.32 -3.45
N ASP A 364 3.53 3.93 -4.74
CA ASP A 364 2.50 4.27 -5.73
C ASP A 364 1.07 4.01 -5.24
N GLN A 365 0.82 2.83 -4.65
CA GLN A 365 -0.53 2.44 -4.21
C GLN A 365 -1.12 3.39 -3.16
N ILE A 366 -0.33 3.75 -2.14
CA ILE A 366 -0.82 4.61 -1.05
C ILE A 366 -0.88 6.06 -1.51
N VAL A 367 0.02 6.49 -2.40
CA VAL A 367 -0.03 7.82 -3.00
C VAL A 367 -1.30 8.00 -3.82
N MET A 368 -1.70 7.00 -4.61
CA MET A 368 -2.99 7.02 -5.31
C MET A 368 -4.17 7.19 -4.33
N PHE A 369 -4.21 6.38 -3.27
CA PHE A 369 -5.28 6.47 -2.27
C PHE A 369 -5.37 7.85 -1.61
N TYR A 370 -4.26 8.40 -1.11
CA TYR A 370 -4.29 9.73 -0.49
C TYR A 370 -4.53 10.86 -1.49
N SER A 371 -4.05 10.72 -2.73
CA SER A 371 -4.35 11.66 -3.80
C SER A 371 -5.84 11.69 -4.10
N LEU A 372 -6.56 10.56 -4.01
CA LEU A 372 -8.01 10.52 -4.21
C LEU A 372 -8.74 11.31 -3.13
N LEU A 373 -8.34 11.16 -1.87
CA LEU A 373 -8.92 11.91 -0.75
C LEU A 373 -8.66 13.41 -0.87
N ARG A 374 -7.42 13.80 -1.22
CA ARG A 374 -7.04 15.20 -1.47
C ARG A 374 -7.80 15.78 -2.65
N TYR A 375 -7.98 15.00 -3.71
CA TYR A 375 -8.67 15.42 -4.92
C TYR A 375 -10.12 15.82 -4.63
N PHE A 376 -10.91 14.95 -3.99
CA PHE A 376 -12.28 15.31 -3.61
C PHE A 376 -12.34 16.49 -2.63
N SER A 377 -11.38 16.58 -1.72
CA SER A 377 -11.34 17.64 -0.71
C SER A 377 -10.85 18.99 -1.25
N SER A 378 -10.22 19.01 -2.42
CA SER A 378 -9.81 20.24 -3.11
C SER A 378 -10.99 21.10 -3.57
N PHE A 379 -12.15 20.49 -3.81
CA PHE A 379 -13.37 21.19 -4.17
C PHE A 379 -14.07 21.77 -2.94
N LYS A 380 -14.47 23.04 -2.96
CA LYS A 380 -15.15 23.69 -1.83
C LYS A 380 -16.53 23.08 -1.60
N SER A 381 -17.27 22.77 -2.66
CA SER A 381 -18.61 22.19 -2.59
C SER A 381 -18.85 21.13 -3.67
N TYR A 382 -19.90 20.33 -3.48
CA TYR A 382 -20.33 19.37 -4.48
C TYR A 382 -20.82 20.05 -5.78
N SER A 383 -21.39 21.26 -5.69
CA SER A 383 -21.76 22.05 -6.87
C SER A 383 -20.54 22.48 -7.67
N GLU A 384 -19.41 22.76 -7.02
CA GLU A 384 -18.15 23.04 -7.71
C GLU A 384 -17.58 21.79 -8.37
N PHE A 385 -17.60 20.65 -7.68
CA PHE A 385 -17.22 19.35 -8.24
C PHE A 385 -18.04 19.05 -9.52
N LYS A 386 -19.36 19.21 -9.47
CA LYS A 386 -20.27 18.95 -10.61
C LYS A 386 -20.13 19.89 -11.81
N LYS A 387 -19.24 20.90 -11.77
CA LYS A 387 -18.92 21.72 -12.94
C LYS A 387 -18.17 20.94 -14.02
N TYR A 388 -17.56 19.82 -13.67
CA TYR A 388 -16.79 18.98 -14.57
C TYR A 388 -17.51 17.64 -14.77
N SER A 389 -17.29 17.04 -15.94
CA SER A 389 -17.72 15.69 -16.27
C SER A 389 -16.86 14.64 -15.56
N SER A 390 -17.37 13.42 -15.45
CA SER A 390 -16.61 12.31 -14.87
C SER A 390 -15.34 12.00 -15.66
N GLN A 391 -15.35 12.20 -16.98
CA GLN A 391 -14.18 12.03 -17.85
C GLN A 391 -13.11 13.08 -17.57
N GLU A 392 -13.49 14.35 -17.41
CA GLU A 392 -12.55 15.40 -17.02
C GLU A 392 -11.95 15.11 -15.63
N HIS A 393 -12.77 14.63 -14.69
CA HIS A 393 -12.28 14.27 -13.37
C HIS A 393 -11.24 13.16 -13.40
N THR A 394 -11.38 12.17 -14.29
CA THR A 394 -10.38 11.12 -14.50
C THR A 394 -9.01 11.70 -14.87
N GLU A 395 -8.95 12.65 -15.81
CA GLU A 395 -7.69 13.29 -16.24
C GLU A 395 -7.11 14.21 -15.15
N PHE A 396 -7.95 14.99 -14.46
CA PHE A 396 -7.50 15.87 -13.38
C PHE A 396 -6.97 15.08 -12.18
N TYR A 397 -7.64 13.99 -11.80
CA TYR A 397 -7.16 13.10 -10.76
C TYR A 397 -5.83 12.46 -11.14
N ASN A 398 -5.69 11.93 -12.36
CA ASN A 398 -4.44 11.34 -12.84
C ASN A 398 -3.29 12.37 -12.77
N SER A 399 -3.54 13.60 -13.22
CA SER A 399 -2.58 14.70 -13.13
C SER A 399 -2.20 15.01 -11.68
N SER A 400 -3.18 15.01 -10.76
CA SER A 400 -2.93 15.17 -9.32
C SER A 400 -2.05 14.05 -8.77
N CYS A 401 -2.30 12.78 -9.11
CA CYS A 401 -1.48 11.65 -8.69
C CYS A 401 -0.04 11.75 -9.19
N CYS A 402 0.16 12.06 -10.47
CA CYS A 402 1.50 12.25 -11.04
C CYS A 402 2.28 13.35 -10.31
N ASN A 403 1.62 14.48 -10.02
CA ASN A 403 2.24 15.58 -9.28
C ASN A 403 2.61 15.18 -7.84
N GLU A 404 1.76 14.42 -7.15
CA GLU A 404 2.05 13.95 -5.79
C GLU A 404 3.21 12.95 -5.76
N LEU A 405 3.30 12.03 -6.74
CA LEU A 405 4.46 11.14 -6.89
C LEU A 405 5.74 11.94 -7.16
N GLU A 406 5.69 12.93 -8.06
CA GLU A 406 6.85 13.75 -8.39
C GLU A 406 7.35 14.54 -7.16
N LYS A 407 6.44 15.10 -6.37
CA LYS A 407 6.79 15.76 -5.08
C LYS A 407 7.37 14.76 -4.08
N HIS A 408 6.75 13.59 -3.93
CA HIS A 408 7.19 12.54 -3.02
C HIS A 408 8.65 12.17 -3.30
N TYR A 409 8.98 11.80 -4.55
CA TYR A 409 10.34 11.39 -4.91
C TYR A 409 11.35 12.53 -4.95
N SER A 410 10.93 13.76 -5.28
CA SER A 410 11.79 14.95 -5.16
C SER A 410 12.20 15.21 -3.70
N SER A 411 11.28 15.01 -2.76
CA SER A 411 11.54 15.16 -1.31
C SER A 411 12.34 13.99 -0.74
N PHE A 412 12.07 12.77 -1.22
CA PHE A 412 12.80 11.56 -0.86
C PHE A 412 14.28 11.76 -1.16
N ASN A 413 14.62 12.16 -2.39
CA ASN A 413 16.01 12.38 -2.77
C ASN A 413 16.68 13.44 -1.90
N LYS A 414 16.01 14.55 -1.54
CA LYS A 414 16.58 15.60 -0.68
C LYS A 414 16.88 15.15 0.75
N LYS A 415 16.08 14.25 1.34
CA LYS A 415 16.28 13.79 2.73
C LYS A 415 17.46 12.82 2.88
N TYR A 416 17.81 12.06 1.85
CA TYR A 416 18.92 11.09 1.92
C TYR A 416 20.30 11.70 1.54
N TRP A 417 20.37 12.95 1.06
CA TRP A 417 21.64 13.68 0.90
C TRP A 417 22.24 14.18 2.23
N HIS A 418 21.51 14.07 3.34
CA HIS A 418 21.98 14.53 4.67
C HIS A 418 22.30 13.39 5.65
N VAL A 419 22.34 12.15 5.16
CA VAL A 419 22.83 11.00 5.93
C VAL A 419 23.93 10.33 5.10
N SER A 420 25.06 11.03 4.99
CA SER A 420 26.33 10.54 4.45
C SER A 420 27.40 10.66 5.52
#